data_AF-A0A8T5BGT7-F1
#
_entry.id   AF-A0A8T5BGT7-F1
#
_cell.length_a   1.000
_cell.length_b   1.000
_cell.length_c   1.000
_cell.angle_alpha   90.00
_cell.angle_beta   90.00
_cell.angle_gamma   90.00
#
_symmetry.space_group_name_H-M   'P 1'
#
loop_
_entity.id
_entity.type
_entity.pdbx_description
1 polymer ?
#
loop_
_entity_poly.entity_id
_entity_poly.type
_entity_poly.pdbx_seq_one_letter_code
_entity_poly.pdbx_strand_id
1 'polypeptide(L)' 'MVKCTICGVKEASYARLYSGEKLCTKCFIESIEYKVRTTIAKHKMFEFNDRIAVAVSGGKDSVSLLHILATRAEGLPRAS' A
#
# COMPACT_ATOMS: atom_id res chain seq x y z
N MET A 1 2.78 -24.91 -10.57
CA MET A 1 2.03 -23.77 -9.97
C MET A 1 2.85 -23.22 -8.82
N VAL A 2 3.16 -21.92 -8.82
CA VAL A 2 3.99 -21.31 -7.77
C VAL A 2 3.08 -20.59 -6.78
N LYS A 3 3.13 -21.00 -5.51
CA LYS A 3 2.32 -20.41 -4.45
C LYS A 3 2.90 -19.07 -3.98
N CYS A 4 2.02 -18.23 -3.44
CA CYS A 4 2.42 -16.98 -2.83
C CYS A 4 3.33 -17.22 -1.61
N THR A 5 4.48 -16.54 -1.56
CA THR A 5 5.46 -16.61 -0.46
C THR A 5 4.88 -16.14 0.87
N ILE A 6 3.95 -15.17 0.86
CA ILE A 6 3.36 -14.59 2.09
C ILE A 6 2.26 -15.49 2.65
N CYS A 7 1.24 -15.82 1.84
CA CYS A 7 0.08 -16.56 2.36
C CYS A 7 0.16 -18.06 2.20
N GLY A 8 1.04 -18.59 1.33
CA GLY A 8 1.20 -20.03 1.09
C GLY A 8 -0.02 -20.76 0.49
N VAL A 9 -1.15 -20.07 0.29
CA VAL A 9 -2.43 -20.66 -0.14
C VAL A 9 -2.73 -20.36 -1.60
N LYS A 10 -2.71 -19.07 -1.98
CA LYS A 10 -3.07 -18.62 -3.34
C LYS A 10 -1.89 -18.72 -4.30
N GLU A 11 -2.19 -18.81 -5.59
CA GLU A 11 -1.17 -18.72 -6.63
C GLU A 11 -0.54 -17.33 -6.70
N ALA A 12 0.76 -17.30 -6.98
CA ALA A 12 1.47 -16.05 -7.21
C ALA A 12 1.17 -15.52 -8.61
N SER A 13 0.77 -14.25 -8.69
CA SER A 13 0.53 -13.51 -9.93
C SER A 13 1.61 -12.46 -10.22
N TYR A 14 2.46 -12.16 -9.22
CA TYR A 14 3.52 -11.16 -9.33
C TYR A 14 4.82 -11.67 -8.71
N ALA A 15 5.95 -11.47 -9.39
CA ALA A 15 7.28 -11.80 -8.87
C ALA A 15 8.05 -10.51 -8.57
N ARG A 16 8.47 -10.35 -7.33
CA ARG A 16 9.25 -9.21 -6.85
C ARG A 16 10.73 -9.57 -6.85
N LEU A 17 11.43 -9.14 -7.89
CA LEU A 17 12.80 -9.60 -8.14
C LEU A 17 13.80 -9.22 -7.05
N TYR A 18 13.71 -8.01 -6.49
CA TYR A 18 14.68 -7.52 -5.49
C TYR A 18 14.59 -8.22 -4.13
N SER A 19 13.46 -8.84 -3.79
CA SER A 19 13.28 -9.60 -2.53
C SER A 19 13.12 -11.10 -2.75
N GLY A 20 13.01 -11.56 -4.01
CA GLY A 20 12.70 -12.95 -4.36
C GLY A 20 11.26 -13.39 -4.05
N GLU A 21 10.41 -12.51 -3.53
CA GLU A 21 9.03 -12.83 -3.15
C GLU A 21 8.15 -13.08 -4.38
N LYS A 22 7.29 -14.09 -4.31
CA LYS A 22 6.25 -14.36 -5.30
C LYS A 22 4.90 -14.13 -4.63
N LEU A 23 4.12 -13.18 -5.13
CA LEU A 23 2.96 -12.63 -4.42
C LEU A 23 1.69 -12.91 -5.21
N CYS A 24 0.64 -13.34 -4.51
CA CYS A 24 -0.71 -13.26 -5.06
C CYS A 24 -1.17 -11.80 -5.06
N THR A 25 -2.19 -11.47 -5.87
CA THR A 25 -2.69 -10.10 -6.02
C THR A 25 -3.04 -9.43 -4.68
N LYS A 26 -3.69 -10.17 -3.76
CA LYS A 26 -4.06 -9.64 -2.44
C LYS A 26 -2.82 -9.26 -1.61
N CYS A 27 -1.87 -10.19 -1.45
CA CYS A 27 -0.66 -9.95 -0.67
C CYS A 27 0.24 -8.89 -1.31
N PHE A 28 0.24 -8.78 -2.65
CA PHE A 28 0.92 -7.68 -3.34
C PHE A 28 0.33 -6.33 -2.95
N ILE A 29 -0.98 -6.14 -3.08
CA ILE A 29 -1.68 -4.88 -2.73
C ILE A 29 -1.41 -4.52 -1.26
N GLU A 30 -1.62 -5.46 -0.34
CA GLU A 30 -1.37 -5.24 1.10
C GLU A 30 0.08 -4.84 1.39
N SER A 31 1.05 -5.44 0.69
CA SER A 31 2.46 -5.11 0.87
C SER A 31 2.82 -3.71 0.37
N ILE A 32 2.13 -3.19 -0.65
CA ILE A 32 2.34 -1.83 -1.16
C ILE A 32 1.75 -0.81 -0.19
N GLU A 33 0.53 -1.04 0.30
CA GLU A 33 -0.10 -0.19 1.30
C GLU A 33 0.70 -0.13 2.61
N TYR A 34 1.22 -1.27 3.07
CA TYR A 34 2.09 -1.33 4.24
C TYR A 34 3.36 -0.49 4.07
N LYS A 35 3.98 -0.54 2.88
CA LYS A 35 5.15 0.29 2.57
C LYS A 35 4.82 1.77 2.60
N VAL A 36 3.70 2.18 2.00
CA VAL A 36 3.25 3.59 2.02
C VAL A 36 3.09 4.07 3.46
N ARG A 37 2.37 3.33 4.31
CA ARG A 37 2.18 3.66 5.73
C ARG A 37 3.48 3.73 6.50
N THR A 38 4.36 2.75 6.30
CA THR A 38 5.67 2.71 6.97
C THR A 38 6.53 3.90 6.57
N THR A 39 6.52 4.30 5.29
CA THR A 39 7.23 5.50 4.81
C THR A 39 6.66 6.77 5.44
N ILE A 40 5.33 6.95 5.44
CA ILE A 40 4.67 8.10 6.07
C ILE A 40 5.08 8.23 7.54
N ALA A 41 5.01 7.13 8.30
CA ALA A 41 5.37 7.09 9.71
C ALA A 41 6.87 7.34 9.94
N LYS A 42 7.74 6.68 9.17
CA LYS A 42 9.20 6.82 9.25
C LYS A 42 9.65 8.26 9.05
N HIS A 43 8.99 8.97 8.13
CA HIS A 43 9.32 10.35 7.78
C HIS A 43 8.44 11.39 8.49
N LYS A 44 7.54 10.97 9.39
CA LYS A 44 6.60 11.84 10.10
C LYS A 44 5.89 12.83 9.16
N MET A 45 5.39 12.31 8.04
CA MET A 45 4.86 13.18 6.96
C MET A 45 3.53 13.84 7.33
N PHE A 46 2.74 13.20 8.19
CA PHE A 46 1.43 13.66 8.65
C PHE A 46 1.30 13.45 10.16
N GLU A 47 0.53 14.32 10.79
CA GLU A 47 0.09 14.20 12.17
C GLU A 47 -1.38 13.76 12.26
N PHE A 48 -1.81 13.41 13.48
CA PHE A 48 -3.21 13.16 13.74
C PHE A 48 -4.06 14.41 13.44
N ASN A 49 -5.16 14.23 12.70
CA ASN A 49 -6.07 15.29 12.22
C ASN A 49 -5.57 16.21 11.09
N ASP A 50 -4.44 15.90 10.46
CA ASP A 50 -4.04 16.63 9.26
C ASP A 50 -5.06 16.46 8.12
N ARG A 51 -5.42 17.59 7.49
CA ARG A 51 -6.16 17.59 6.22
C ARG A 51 -5.17 17.48 5.08
N ILE A 52 -5.08 16.29 4.50
CA ILE A 52 -4.13 15.98 3.44
C ILE A 52 -4.73 16.35 2.08
N ALA A 53 -4.09 17.29 1.37
CA ALA A 53 -4.40 17.58 -0.02
C ALA A 53 -3.53 16.71 -0.95
N VAL A 54 -4.14 16.09 -1.95
CA VAL A 54 -3.46 15.25 -2.95
C VAL A 54 -3.62 15.86 -4.33
N ALA A 55 -2.52 16.24 -4.97
CA ALA A 55 -2.53 16.72 -6.35
C ALA A 55 -2.66 15.54 -7.32
N VAL A 56 -3.73 15.51 -8.10
CA VAL A 56 -4.07 14.41 -9.02
C VAL A 56 -3.92 14.86 -10.46
N SER A 57 -2.96 14.28 -11.17
CA SER A 57 -2.72 14.54 -12.60
C SER A 57 -3.48 13.62 -13.54
N GLY A 58 -4.17 12.59 -13.00
CA GLY A 58 -4.78 11.51 -13.77
C GLY A 58 -3.81 10.37 -14.12
N GLY A 59 -2.52 10.51 -13.80
CA GLY A 59 -1.54 9.45 -13.97
C GLY A 59 -1.71 8.31 -12.97
N LYS A 60 -1.19 7.13 -13.31
CA LYS A 60 -1.23 5.93 -12.45
C LYS A 60 -0.69 6.20 -11.04
N ASP A 61 0.35 7.02 -10.92
CA ASP A 61 1.06 7.24 -9.66
C ASP A 61 0.23 8.13 -8.71
N SER A 62 -0.29 9.24 -9.22
CA SER A 62 -1.12 10.17 -8.43
C SER A 62 -2.48 9.58 -8.07
N VAL A 63 -3.10 8.83 -8.99
CA VAL A 63 -4.36 8.13 -8.73
C VAL A 63 -4.18 6.97 -7.74
N SER A 64 -3.09 6.19 -7.86
CA SER A 64 -2.82 5.11 -6.91
C SER A 64 -2.56 5.62 -5.51
N LEU A 65 -1.80 6.73 -5.37
CA LEU A 65 -1.56 7.36 -4.08
C LEU A 65 -2.88 7.84 -3.45
N LEU A 66 -3.72 8.56 -4.21
CA LEU A 66 -5.03 8.99 -3.76
C LEU A 66 -5.85 7.79 -3.28
N HIS A 67 -5.90 6.72 -4.07
CA HIS A 67 -6.67 5.52 -3.74
C HIS A 67 -6.20 4.87 -2.43
N ILE A 68 -4.88 4.74 -2.24
CA ILE A 68 -4.29 4.16 -1.02
C ILE A 68 -4.63 5.03 0.21
N LEU A 69 -4.49 6.35 0.08
CA LEU A 69 -4.77 7.28 1.18
C LEU A 69 -6.27 7.35 1.51
N ALA A 70 -7.15 7.31 0.51
CA ALA A 70 -8.60 7.41 0.69
C ALA A 70 -9.24 6.10 1.20
N THR A 71 -8.89 4.95 0.61
CA THR A 71 -9.55 3.66 0.88
C THR A 71 -9.19 3.09 2.25
N ARG A 72 -7.99 3.43 2.75
CA ARG A 72 -7.44 2.89 4.00
C ARG A 72 -7.14 3.95 5.06
N ALA A 73 -7.72 5.14 4.91
CA ALA A 73 -7.90 6.12 6.00
C ALA A 73 -8.61 5.52 7.23
N GLU A 74 -9.20 4.34 7.07
CA GLU A 74 -9.80 3.57 8.15
C GLU A 74 -8.83 3.08 9.25
N GLY A 75 -7.54 2.99 8.93
CA GLY A 75 -6.48 2.57 9.86
C GLY A 75 -5.30 3.54 9.93
N LEU A 76 -5.39 4.69 9.26
CA LEU A 76 -4.72 5.90 9.75
C LEU A 76 -5.49 6.32 11.01
N PRO A 77 -4.84 6.83 12.06
CA PRO A 77 -5.53 7.13 13.32
C PRO A 77 -6.77 7.98 13.01
N ARG A 78 -7.94 7.35 13.19
CA ARG A 78 -9.25 7.94 12.88
C ARG A 78 -9.61 8.87 14.02
N ALA A 79 -10.16 10.01 13.65
CA ALA A 79 -10.57 11.10 14.53
C ALA A 79 -11.34 10.61 15.78
N SER A 80 -10.92 11.16 16.92
CA SER A 80 -11.76 11.44 18.09
C SER A 80 -12.13 12.91 18.05
#